data_AF-A0A0F9EWI6-F1
#
_entry.id   AF-A0A0F9EWI6-F1
#
_cell.length_a   1.000
_cell.length_b   1.000
_cell.length_c   1.000
_cell.angle_alpha   90.00
_cell.angle_beta   90.00
_cell.angle_gamma   90.00
#
_symmetry.space_group_name_H-M   'P 1'
#
loop_
_entity.id
_entity.type
_entity.pdbx_description
1 polymer ?
#
loop_
_entity_poly.entity_id
_entity_poly.type
_entity_poly.pdbx_seq_one_letter_code
_entity_poly.pdbx_strand_id
1 'polypeptide(L)'
;MRLPSIPTAARWAIDANDNIYRLSGNVSIGVSTPNGKLTVDGVVSLIKSAAPSATSGYGKIYIGDDNNLHLVDEDGYDVIVATSTIQEQRWTDSSEQRQLLRDAADGYALLDCTNQPFTGTITIEGDLEVQGTDIYSGSTGSLLHL
;
A
#
# COMPACT_ATOMS: atom_id res chain seq x y z
N MET A 1 22.17 -26.10 -60.38
CA MET A 1 21.35 -25.05 -59.72
C MET A 1 21.28 -25.40 -58.24
N ARG A 2 21.96 -24.67 -57.36
CA ARG A 2 21.93 -24.93 -55.91
C ARG A 2 20.65 -24.31 -55.35
N LEU A 3 19.81 -25.10 -54.69
CA LEU A 3 18.64 -24.58 -53.97
C LEU A 3 19.11 -23.53 -52.94
N PRO A 4 18.36 -22.43 -52.72
CA PRO A 4 18.66 -21.49 -51.66
C PRO A 4 18.66 -22.24 -50.32
N SER A 5 19.70 -22.05 -49.51
CA SER A 5 19.76 -22.61 -48.16
C SER A 5 18.63 -22.03 -47.31
N ILE A 6 17.69 -22.86 -46.88
CA ILE A 6 16.70 -22.50 -45.86
C ILE A 6 17.48 -22.25 -44.55
N PRO A 7 17.43 -21.06 -43.94
CA PRO A 7 18.12 -20.82 -42.67
C PRO A 7 17.53 -21.77 -41.62
N THR A 8 18.32 -22.75 -41.17
CA THR A 8 17.82 -23.98 -40.54
C THR A 8 17.66 -23.87 -39.02
N ALA A 9 17.00 -22.80 -38.58
CA ALA A 9 16.27 -22.83 -37.31
C ALA A 9 14.96 -22.08 -37.53
N ALA A 10 13.84 -22.80 -37.39
CA ALA A 10 12.53 -22.16 -37.40
C ALA A 10 12.52 -21.05 -36.35
N ARG A 11 12.16 -19.82 -36.75
CA ARG A 11 12.20 -18.65 -35.86
C ARG A 11 11.24 -18.80 -34.68
N TRP A 12 10.17 -19.58 -34.87
CA TRP A 12 9.22 -20.01 -33.84
C TRP A 12 9.14 -21.53 -33.88
N ALA A 13 9.11 -22.16 -32.70
CA ALA A 13 8.94 -23.59 -32.50
C ALA A 13 7.58 -23.85 -31.85
N ILE A 14 7.03 -25.03 -32.11
CA ILE A 14 5.81 -25.55 -31.49
C ILE A 14 6.20 -26.88 -30.84
N ASP A 15 5.90 -27.07 -29.56
CA ASP A 15 6.14 -28.36 -28.88
C ASP A 15 4.94 -29.32 -29.01
N ALA A 16 5.03 -30.49 -28.36
CA ALA A 16 3.97 -31.49 -28.37
C ALA A 16 2.69 -31.06 -27.63
N ASN A 17 2.73 -29.93 -26.92
CA ASN A 17 1.59 -29.34 -26.20
C ASN A 17 1.04 -28.10 -26.93
N ASP A 18 1.40 -27.91 -28.20
CA ASP A 18 1.06 -26.75 -29.02
C ASP A 18 1.56 -25.40 -28.48
N ASN A 19 2.53 -25.39 -27.57
CA ASN A 19 3.12 -24.14 -27.09
C ASN A 19 3.98 -23.52 -28.19
N ILE A 20 3.70 -22.26 -28.54
CA ILE A 20 4.50 -21.49 -29.50
C ILE A 20 5.57 -20.70 -28.74
N TYR A 21 6.84 -20.93 -29.02
CA TYR A 21 7.96 -20.25 -28.36
C TYR A 21 9.14 -19.98 -29.29
N ARG A 22 10.05 -19.11 -28.83
CA ARG A 22 11.28 -18.78 -29.53
C ARG A 22 12.46 -19.55 -28.91
N LEU A 23 13.12 -20.41 -29.68
CA LEU A 23 14.25 -21.24 -29.21
C LEU A 23 15.44 -20.43 -28.70
N SER A 24 15.70 -19.26 -29.31
CA SER A 24 16.80 -18.38 -28.92
C SER A 24 16.55 -16.93 -29.33
N GLY A 25 17.34 -16.02 -28.75
CA GLY A 25 17.15 -14.58 -28.88
C GLY A 25 16.02 -14.05 -28.00
N ASN A 26 15.58 -12.82 -28.29
CA ASN A 26 14.55 -12.09 -27.56
C ASN A 26 13.33 -11.84 -28.47
N VAL A 27 12.18 -11.59 -27.86
CA VAL A 27 10.95 -11.15 -28.54
C VAL A 27 10.79 -9.65 -28.29
N SER A 28 10.49 -8.90 -29.35
CA SER A 28 10.42 -7.44 -29.28
C SER A 28 9.24 -6.90 -30.07
N ILE A 29 8.62 -5.84 -29.55
CA ILE A 29 7.56 -5.09 -30.22
C ILE A 29 8.01 -3.63 -30.25
N GLY A 30 8.08 -3.02 -31.44
CA GLY A 30 8.49 -1.62 -31.62
C GLY A 30 10.00 -1.34 -31.50
N VAL A 31 10.79 -2.21 -30.87
CA VAL A 31 12.26 -2.06 -30.77
C VAL A 31 13.04 -3.07 -31.63
N SER A 32 14.19 -2.65 -32.16
CA SER A 32 15.15 -3.53 -32.87
C SER A 32 16.28 -4.03 -31.96
N THR A 33 16.52 -3.37 -30.82
CA THR A 33 17.56 -3.72 -29.85
C THR A 33 16.92 -3.97 -28.48
N PRO A 34 16.44 -5.19 -28.20
CA PRO A 34 15.85 -5.52 -26.91
C PRO A 34 16.88 -5.50 -25.78
N ASN A 35 16.47 -4.99 -24.62
CA ASN A 35 17.26 -4.99 -23.39
C ASN A 35 16.90 -6.15 -22.44
N GLY A 36 15.96 -7.01 -22.84
CA GLY A 36 15.52 -8.19 -22.09
C GLY A 36 14.88 -9.24 -22.98
N LYS A 37 14.45 -10.37 -22.40
CA LYS A 37 13.82 -11.47 -23.15
C LYS A 37 12.54 -11.06 -23.87
N LEU A 38 11.77 -10.17 -23.24
CA LEU A 38 10.64 -9.46 -23.83
C LEU A 38 10.89 -7.95 -23.67
N THR A 39 10.85 -7.20 -24.76
CA THR A 39 10.89 -5.73 -24.74
C THR A 39 9.73 -5.18 -25.59
N VAL A 40 8.92 -4.31 -25.01
CA VAL A 40 7.78 -3.67 -25.68
C VAL A 40 7.97 -2.16 -25.62
N ASP A 41 8.06 -1.51 -26.79
CA ASP A 41 8.01 -0.05 -26.90
C ASP A 41 6.56 0.40 -27.03
N GLY A 42 5.87 0.45 -25.90
CA GLY A 42 4.45 0.78 -25.85
C GLY A 42 3.78 0.29 -24.56
N VAL A 43 2.45 0.43 -24.53
CA VAL A 43 1.62 0.02 -23.39
C VAL A 43 1.29 -1.47 -23.49
N VAL A 44 1.41 -2.18 -22.36
CA VAL A 44 0.92 -3.55 -22.21
C VAL A 44 -0.44 -3.49 -21.51
N SER A 45 -1.49 -3.95 -22.20
CA SER A 45 -2.81 -4.09 -21.59
C SER A 45 -2.93 -5.47 -20.95
N LEU A 46 -3.45 -5.50 -19.72
CA LEU A 46 -3.68 -6.72 -18.94
C LEU A 46 -5.15 -6.75 -18.52
N ILE A 47 -5.80 -7.90 -18.69
CA ILE A 47 -7.14 -8.13 -18.16
C ILE A 47 -7.06 -8.49 -16.68
N LYS A 48 -8.12 -8.17 -15.91
CA LYS A 48 -8.24 -8.59 -14.52
C LYS A 48 -8.29 -10.12 -14.42
N SER A 49 -7.75 -10.65 -13.34
CA SER A 49 -7.80 -12.07 -13.03
C SER A 49 -7.80 -12.31 -11.53
N ALA A 50 -8.23 -13.51 -11.13
CA ALA A 50 -7.95 -13.99 -9.79
C ALA A 50 -6.43 -14.09 -9.58
N ALA A 51 -6.01 -14.01 -8.32
CA ALA A 51 -4.60 -14.18 -7.98
C ALA A 51 -4.04 -15.48 -8.56
N PRO A 52 -2.98 -15.42 -9.39
CA PRO A 52 -2.41 -16.62 -9.98
C PRO A 52 -1.68 -17.44 -8.93
N SER A 53 -1.76 -18.76 -9.01
CA SER A 53 -1.06 -19.67 -8.09
C SER A 53 0.45 -19.43 -8.12
N ALA A 54 1.12 -19.60 -6.97
CA ALA A 54 2.57 -19.50 -6.86
C ALA A 54 3.30 -20.51 -7.76
N THR A 55 4.53 -20.17 -8.18
CA THR A 55 5.39 -21.10 -8.92
C THR A 55 6.82 -20.88 -8.45
N SER A 56 7.44 -21.92 -7.88
CA SER A 56 8.81 -21.85 -7.35
C SER A 56 9.78 -21.28 -8.40
N GLY A 57 10.56 -20.27 -7.99
CA GLY A 57 11.50 -19.54 -8.84
C GLY A 57 10.88 -18.45 -9.73
N TYR A 58 9.57 -18.18 -9.62
CA TYR A 58 8.89 -17.19 -10.47
C TYR A 58 7.97 -16.26 -9.68
N GLY A 59 8.12 -14.96 -9.93
CA GLY A 59 7.08 -13.97 -9.64
C GLY A 59 6.11 -13.79 -10.82
N LYS A 60 4.89 -13.33 -10.55
CA LYS A 60 3.85 -13.07 -11.56
C LYS A 60 3.26 -11.69 -11.38
N ILE A 61 3.06 -10.98 -12.50
CA ILE A 61 2.40 -9.68 -12.55
C ILE A 61 0.98 -9.88 -13.08
N TYR A 62 -0.03 -9.32 -12.41
CA TYR A 62 -1.41 -9.37 -12.87
C TYR A 62 -2.22 -8.14 -12.41
N ILE A 63 -3.42 -7.98 -12.95
CA ILE A 63 -4.39 -6.98 -12.47
C ILE A 63 -5.40 -7.68 -11.57
N GLY A 64 -5.50 -7.24 -10.32
CA GLY A 64 -6.45 -7.77 -9.34
C GLY A 64 -7.89 -7.36 -9.65
N ASP A 65 -8.85 -8.01 -8.97
CA ASP A 65 -10.27 -7.64 -9.06
C ASP A 65 -10.54 -6.21 -8.56
N ASP A 66 -9.63 -5.68 -7.75
CA ASP A 66 -9.59 -4.31 -7.24
C ASP A 66 -9.03 -3.28 -8.25
N ASN A 67 -8.66 -3.70 -9.46
CA ASN A 67 -8.04 -2.90 -10.53
C ASN A 67 -6.61 -2.44 -10.26
N ASN A 68 -5.94 -3.00 -9.27
CA ASN A 68 -4.57 -2.63 -8.95
C ASN A 68 -3.58 -3.54 -9.68
N LEU A 69 -2.33 -3.09 -9.79
CA LEU A 69 -1.23 -3.93 -10.29
C LEU A 69 -0.65 -4.70 -9.13
N HIS A 70 -0.65 -6.02 -9.25
CA HIS A 70 -0.16 -6.95 -8.23
C HIS A 70 1.09 -7.69 -8.69
N LEU A 71 1.92 -8.09 -7.73
CA LEU A 71 2.99 -9.05 -7.89
C LEU A 71 2.82 -10.18 -6.88
N VAL A 72 2.62 -11.41 -7.37
CA VAL A 72 2.68 -12.63 -6.56
C VAL A 72 4.08 -13.21 -6.65
N ASP A 73 4.72 -13.47 -5.51
CA ASP A 73 6.04 -14.10 -5.48
C ASP A 73 5.98 -15.64 -5.58
N GLU A 74 7.13 -16.28 -5.41
CA GLU A 74 7.26 -17.73 -5.53
C GLU A 74 6.65 -18.53 -4.37
N ASP A 75 6.45 -17.88 -3.22
CA ASP A 75 5.84 -18.44 -2.01
C ASP A 75 4.32 -18.15 -1.94
N GLY A 76 3.83 -17.29 -2.84
CA GLY A 76 2.42 -16.92 -2.96
C GLY A 76 2.03 -15.66 -2.20
N TYR A 77 2.99 -14.89 -1.71
CA TYR A 77 2.72 -13.57 -1.16
C TYR A 77 2.36 -12.60 -2.28
N ASP A 78 1.26 -11.88 -2.09
CA ASP A 78 0.73 -10.92 -3.05
C ASP A 78 0.96 -9.49 -2.57
N VAL A 79 1.60 -8.68 -3.40
CA VAL A 79 1.96 -7.30 -3.13
C VAL A 79 1.30 -6.39 -4.16
N ILE A 80 0.52 -5.42 -3.68
CA ILE A 80 0.02 -4.33 -4.53
C ILE A 80 1.19 -3.41 -4.87
N VAL A 81 1.62 -3.44 -6.13
CA VAL A 81 2.73 -2.64 -6.65
C VAL A 81 2.28 -1.23 -7.03
N ALA A 82 1.06 -1.10 -7.56
CA ALA A 82 0.47 0.19 -7.87
C ALA A 82 -1.03 0.19 -7.57
N THR A 83 -1.47 1.14 -6.74
CA THR A 83 -2.88 1.36 -6.43
C THR A 83 -3.51 2.39 -7.37
N SER A 84 -4.74 2.14 -7.78
CA SER A 84 -5.60 3.08 -8.52
C SER A 84 -6.12 4.22 -7.64
N THR A 85 -6.06 4.09 -6.30
CA THR A 85 -6.49 5.09 -5.32
C THR A 85 -5.30 5.69 -4.56
N ILE A 86 -4.55 6.57 -5.23
CA ILE A 86 -3.34 7.21 -4.69
C ILE A 86 -3.64 8.15 -3.48
N GLN A 87 -4.91 8.42 -3.18
CA GLN A 87 -5.27 9.44 -2.16
C GLN A 87 -5.20 8.95 -0.71
N GLU A 88 -5.16 7.64 -0.44
CA GLU A 88 -5.37 7.12 0.93
C GLU A 88 -4.10 6.61 1.63
N GLN A 89 -3.02 6.35 0.90
CA GLN A 89 -1.83 5.71 1.48
C GLN A 89 -0.84 6.71 2.12
N ARG A 90 -0.73 7.94 1.59
CA ARG A 90 0.28 8.90 2.07
C ARG A 90 -0.10 9.60 3.39
N TRP A 91 -1.38 9.55 3.74
CA TRP A 91 -1.92 10.32 4.87
C TRP A 91 -2.36 9.45 6.04
N THR A 92 -2.59 8.15 5.84
CA THR A 92 -3.01 7.22 6.91
C THR A 92 -1.86 6.91 7.88
N ASP A 93 -0.64 6.74 7.39
CA ASP A 93 0.55 6.56 8.24
C ASP A 93 0.94 7.85 8.99
N SER A 94 0.70 8.99 8.34
CA SER A 94 1.19 10.29 8.76
C SER A 94 0.20 11.04 9.65
N SER A 95 -1.11 10.79 9.57
CA SER A 95 -2.10 11.46 10.41
C SER A 95 -2.02 10.95 11.85
N GLU A 96 -1.86 9.65 12.06
CA GLU A 96 -1.66 9.05 13.39
C GLU A 96 -0.30 9.45 13.97
N GLN A 97 0.79 9.40 13.20
CA GLN A 97 2.10 9.88 13.68
C GLN A 97 2.11 11.38 14.00
N ARG A 98 1.46 12.23 13.19
CA ARG A 98 1.33 13.66 13.50
C ARG A 98 0.42 13.92 14.69
N GLN A 99 -0.58 13.06 14.93
CA GLN A 99 -1.43 13.17 16.10
C GLN A 99 -0.64 12.81 17.36
N LEU A 100 0.03 11.65 17.35
CA LEU A 100 0.90 11.22 18.45
C LEU A 100 2.01 12.22 18.75
N LEU A 101 2.58 12.86 17.72
CA LEU A 101 3.59 13.91 17.92
C LEU A 101 3.00 15.23 18.42
N ARG A 102 1.78 15.61 18.04
CA ARG A 102 1.08 16.78 18.63
C ARG A 102 0.74 16.52 20.09
N ASP A 103 0.19 15.34 20.37
CA ASP A 103 -0.15 14.89 21.72
C ASP A 103 1.11 14.80 22.61
N ALA A 104 2.25 14.42 22.04
CA ALA A 104 3.53 14.34 22.75
C ALA A 104 4.30 15.68 22.85
N ALA A 105 4.13 16.60 21.90
CA ALA A 105 4.90 17.85 21.84
C ALA A 105 4.26 19.01 22.61
N ASP A 106 2.93 19.07 22.67
CA ASP A 106 2.24 20.26 23.18
C ASP A 106 1.93 20.17 24.68
N GLY A 107 2.14 19.02 25.35
CA GLY A 107 2.01 18.87 26.81
C GLY A 107 0.60 19.10 27.38
N TYR A 108 -0.36 19.49 26.54
CA TYR A 108 -1.77 19.65 26.87
C TYR A 108 -2.53 18.38 26.48
N ALA A 109 -2.76 17.50 27.45
CA ALA A 109 -3.81 16.50 27.31
C ALA A 109 -5.16 17.23 27.34
N LEU A 110 -5.75 17.49 26.18
CA LEU A 110 -7.14 17.91 26.11
C LEU A 110 -8.01 16.74 26.58
N LEU A 111 -8.52 16.82 27.81
CA LEU A 111 -9.47 15.84 28.32
C LEU A 111 -10.87 16.18 27.78
N ASP A 112 -11.17 15.74 26.56
CA ASP A 112 -12.51 15.87 26.00
C ASP A 112 -13.44 14.79 26.55
N CYS A 113 -14.30 15.15 27.50
CA CYS A 113 -15.30 14.26 28.10
C CYS A 113 -16.72 14.51 27.55
N THR A 114 -16.88 15.16 26.39
CA THR A 114 -18.19 15.56 25.86
C THR A 114 -19.19 14.41 25.67
N ASN A 115 -18.74 13.16 25.66
CA ASN A 115 -19.64 12.00 25.53
C ASN A 115 -19.37 10.83 26.47
N GLN A 116 -18.47 10.95 27.45
CA GLN A 116 -18.26 9.96 28.52
C GLN A 116 -17.80 10.69 29.79
N PRO A 117 -18.49 10.55 30.94
CA PRO A 117 -18.04 11.17 32.17
C PRO A 117 -16.68 10.60 32.58
N PHE A 118 -15.71 11.47 32.84
CA PHE A 118 -14.43 11.06 33.40
C PHE A 118 -14.63 10.56 34.84
N THR A 119 -14.24 9.32 35.11
CA THR A 119 -14.42 8.66 36.42
C THR A 119 -13.12 8.56 37.23
N GLY A 120 -12.01 9.10 36.72
CA GLY A 120 -10.71 9.10 37.39
C GLY A 120 -10.45 10.35 38.24
N THR A 121 -9.23 10.47 38.75
CA THR A 121 -8.72 11.67 39.44
C THR A 121 -7.81 12.48 38.50
N ILE A 122 -8.01 13.80 38.44
CA ILE A 122 -7.09 14.73 37.79
C ILE A 122 -6.15 15.27 38.86
N THR A 123 -4.83 15.15 38.64
CA THR A 123 -3.81 15.77 39.51
C THR A 123 -3.27 17.00 38.81
N ILE A 124 -3.34 18.16 39.47
CA ILE A 124 -2.82 19.43 38.95
C ILE A 124 -1.68 19.84 39.86
N GLU A 125 -0.48 20.00 39.31
CA GLU A 125 0.74 20.34 40.07
C GLU A 125 0.92 21.86 40.29
N GLY A 126 -0.08 22.67 39.89
CA GLY A 126 -0.08 24.13 40.00
C GLY A 126 -1.50 24.70 40.10
N ASP A 127 -1.62 26.02 39.90
CA ASP A 127 -2.91 26.71 40.00
C ASP A 127 -3.85 26.32 38.85
N LEU A 128 -5.11 26.03 39.19
CA LEU A 128 -6.18 25.81 38.23
C LEU A 128 -6.92 27.12 37.99
N GLU A 129 -6.81 27.67 36.78
CA GLU A 129 -7.64 28.77 36.32
C GLU A 129 -8.82 28.21 35.51
N VAL A 130 -10.03 28.30 36.05
CA VAL A 130 -11.27 27.97 35.33
C VAL A 130 -11.86 29.26 34.78
N GLN A 131 -11.92 29.41 33.46
CA GLN A 131 -12.56 30.58 32.84
C GLN A 131 -14.08 30.37 32.72
N GLY A 132 -14.85 31.21 33.41
CA GLY A 132 -16.31 31.15 33.47
C GLY A 132 -16.84 31.45 34.87
N THR A 133 -18.16 31.61 35.03
CA THR A 133 -18.81 31.84 36.35
C THR A 133 -19.03 30.57 37.16
N ASP A 134 -18.72 29.39 36.61
CA ASP A 134 -19.06 28.12 37.23
C ASP A 134 -17.87 27.58 38.03
N ILE A 135 -17.95 27.74 39.35
CA ILE A 135 -17.04 27.13 40.33
C ILE A 135 -17.68 25.82 40.82
N TYR A 136 -17.08 24.67 40.49
CA TYR A 136 -17.52 23.38 41.02
C TYR A 136 -16.88 23.12 42.38
N SER A 137 -17.59 23.43 43.47
CA SER A 137 -17.14 23.14 44.84
C SER A 137 -17.51 21.72 45.25
N GLY A 138 -16.54 20.81 45.21
CA GLY A 138 -16.66 19.51 45.87
C GLY A 138 -16.38 19.62 47.37
N SER A 139 -17.45 19.62 48.20
CA SER A 139 -17.54 19.07 49.56
C SER A 139 -16.18 18.87 50.30
N THR A 140 -15.73 19.71 51.23
CA THR A 140 -16.27 19.89 52.59
C THR A 140 -15.45 20.98 53.29
N GLY A 141 -16.04 22.14 53.56
CA GLY A 141 -15.40 23.20 54.35
C GLY A 141 -16.47 24.10 54.93
N SER A 142 -16.67 24.03 56.25
CA SER A 142 -17.66 24.84 56.97
C SER A 142 -17.35 26.34 56.80
N LEU A 143 -18.34 27.11 56.36
CA LEU A 143 -18.30 28.57 56.35
C LEU A 143 -18.30 29.09 57.79
N LEU A 144 -17.18 29.65 58.25
CA LEU A 144 -17.14 30.47 59.46
C LEU A 144 -17.45 31.92 59.06
N HIS A 145 -18.61 32.43 59.47
CA HIS A 145 -18.89 33.87 59.39
C HIS A 145 -18.14 34.59 60.52
N LEU A 146 -17.34 35.59 60.14
CA LEU A 146 -16.89 36.68 61.01
C LEU A 146 -17.87 37.86 60.88
#